data_AF-A0A497L7S4-F1
#
_entry.id   AF-A0A497L7S4-F1
#
_cell.length_a   1.000
_cell.length_b   1.000
_cell.length_c   1.000
_cell.angle_alpha   90.00
_cell.angle_beta   90.00
_cell.angle_gamma   90.00
#
_symmetry.space_group_name_H-M   'P 1'
#
loop_
_entity.id
_entity.type
_entity.pdbx_description
1 polymer ?
#
loop_
_entity_poly.entity_id
_entity_poly.type
_entity_poly.pdbx_seq_one_letter_code
_entity_poly.pdbx_strand_id
1 'polypeptide(L)'
;LPYFIPAPFTLFGTFGAFIQQKTPAPNRDALFDIGVAGPLAGFVAAIAITLIGLPFSKIIIGPVRGVALPYIMAYGLLIRLVLSPPPGSSILLHPVAFAGWTGMLVTMLNLIPAGSLDGGHIARCVLRANKHKAIGVIASLAVLVLSIFFYRGWYAVMAGLALLMALFYKHPGPLDDVSSLSRSRKVLLLLPAIIFLMCILPL
;
A
#
# COMPACT_ATOMS: atom_id res chain seq x y z
N LEU A 1 21.39 7.41 -0.18
CA LEU A 1 20.57 8.31 -0.99
C LEU A 1 19.50 7.48 -1.67
N PRO A 2 18.25 7.97 -1.79
CA PRO A 2 17.20 7.27 -2.52
C PRO A 2 17.54 7.22 -4.02
N TYR A 3 17.50 6.02 -4.61
CA TYR A 3 17.64 5.81 -6.06
C TYR A 3 16.26 5.82 -6.70
N PHE A 4 15.97 6.83 -7.52
CA PHE A 4 14.70 6.92 -8.23
C PHE A 4 14.60 5.86 -9.33
N ILE A 5 13.46 5.16 -9.40
CA ILE A 5 13.20 4.16 -10.43
C ILE A 5 12.17 4.74 -11.43
N PRO A 6 12.62 5.27 -12.58
CA PRO A 6 11.72 5.83 -13.58
C PRO A 6 10.84 4.75 -14.18
N ALA A 7 9.57 5.08 -14.41
CA ALA A 7 8.60 4.17 -15.01
C ALA A 7 7.85 4.87 -16.15
N PRO A 8 8.55 5.14 -17.28
CA PRO A 8 8.07 6.03 -18.36
C PRO A 8 6.78 5.55 -19.03
N PHE A 9 6.45 4.25 -18.93
CA PHE A 9 5.28 3.65 -19.55
C PHE A 9 4.14 3.33 -18.55
N THR A 10 4.24 3.80 -17.30
CA THR A 10 3.20 3.58 -16.28
C THR A 10 2.34 4.83 -16.08
N LEU A 11 1.09 4.62 -15.66
CA LEU A 11 0.13 5.70 -15.35
C LEU A 11 0.65 6.70 -14.31
N PHE A 12 1.66 6.32 -13.52
CA PHE A 12 2.20 7.07 -12.39
C PHE A 12 3.56 7.74 -12.69
N GLY A 13 4.18 7.45 -13.83
CA GLY A 13 5.48 7.99 -14.25
C GLY A 13 6.71 7.48 -13.47
N THR A 14 6.52 6.76 -12.36
CA THR A 14 7.60 6.26 -11.48
C THR A 14 7.21 4.94 -10.82
N PHE A 15 8.19 4.07 -10.53
CA PHE A 15 8.02 2.91 -9.63
C PHE A 15 8.38 3.25 -8.17
N GLY A 16 8.66 4.53 -7.89
CA GLY A 16 9.10 5.04 -6.60
C GLY A 16 10.62 5.23 -6.54
N ALA A 17 11.14 5.27 -5.31
CA ALA A 17 12.56 5.39 -5.04
C ALA A 17 13.01 4.32 -4.05
N PHE A 18 14.15 3.69 -4.32
CA PHE A 18 14.75 2.67 -3.47
C PHE A 18 15.76 3.30 -2.51
N ILE A 19 15.56 3.12 -1.20
CA ILE A 19 16.53 3.55 -0.19
C ILE A 19 17.36 2.35 0.23
N GLN A 20 18.62 2.31 -0.20
CA GLN A 20 19.55 1.27 0.23
C GLN A 20 20.00 1.53 1.67
N GLN A 21 19.59 0.65 2.59
CA GLN A 21 20.11 0.66 3.96
C GLN A 21 21.56 0.17 3.97
N LYS A 22 22.47 0.95 4.57
CA LYS A 22 23.90 0.60 4.65
C LYS A 22 24.19 -0.47 5.71
N THR A 23 23.35 -0.57 6.72
CA THR A 23 23.45 -1.54 7.82
C THR A 23 22.07 -2.09 8.15
N PRO A 24 21.96 -3.39 8.50
CA PRO A 24 20.69 -3.95 8.96
C PRO A 24 20.22 -3.26 10.24
N ALA A 25 18.89 -3.25 10.46
CA ALA A 25 18.32 -2.67 11.65
C ALA A 25 18.87 -3.36 12.92
N PRO A 26 19.20 -2.61 13.99
CA PRO A 26 19.83 -3.17 15.19
C PRO A 26 18.99 -4.26 15.88
N ASN A 27 17.68 -4.07 15.94
CA ASN A 27 16.74 -4.97 16.58
C ASN A 27 15.40 -4.96 15.84
N ARG A 28 14.50 -5.89 16.21
CA ARG A 28 13.15 -6.00 15.62
C ARG A 28 12.29 -4.74 15.81
N ASP A 29 12.53 -4.02 16.88
CA ASP A 29 11.81 -2.79 17.20
C ASP A 29 12.16 -1.66 16.21
N ALA A 30 13.45 -1.45 15.95
CA ALA A 30 13.92 -0.49 14.95
C ALA A 30 13.50 -0.89 13.53
N LEU A 31 13.53 -2.19 13.21
CA LEU A 31 13.07 -2.69 11.91
C LEU A 31 11.56 -2.44 11.71
N PHE A 32 10.77 -2.57 12.79
CA PHE A 32 9.35 -2.27 12.77
C PHE A 32 9.09 -0.78 12.59
N ASP A 33 9.79 0.08 13.35
CA ASP A 33 9.61 1.53 13.30
C ASP A 33 9.92 2.07 11.87
N ILE A 34 10.96 1.53 11.23
CA ILE A 34 11.30 1.84 9.82
C ILE A 34 10.19 1.37 8.86
N GLY A 35 9.71 0.13 9.03
CA GLY A 35 8.68 -0.45 8.15
C GLY A 35 7.32 0.23 8.27
N VAL A 36 6.94 0.77 9.43
CA VAL A 36 5.65 1.45 9.62
C VAL A 36 5.68 2.91 9.19
N ALA A 37 6.82 3.60 9.34
CA ALA A 37 6.91 5.03 9.08
C ALA A 37 6.51 5.42 7.64
N GLY A 38 6.97 4.66 6.64
CA GLY A 38 6.67 4.91 5.23
C GLY A 38 5.18 4.84 4.92
N PRO A 39 4.51 3.69 5.12
CA PRO A 39 3.09 3.55 4.86
C PRO A 39 2.22 4.50 5.70
N LEU A 40 2.58 4.77 6.95
CA LEU A 40 1.82 5.70 7.79
C LEU A 40 1.90 7.13 7.25
N ALA A 41 3.10 7.62 6.94
CA ALA A 41 3.28 8.94 6.35
C ALA A 41 2.58 9.06 4.99
N GLY A 42 2.71 8.03 4.15
CA GLY A 42 2.04 7.95 2.85
C GLY A 42 0.52 7.98 2.98
N PHE A 43 -0.05 7.24 3.93
CA PHE A 43 -1.49 7.19 4.16
C PHE A 43 -2.05 8.53 4.67
N VAL A 44 -1.37 9.16 5.64
CA VAL A 44 -1.77 10.47 6.16
C VAL A 44 -1.72 11.54 5.07
N ALA A 45 -0.64 11.56 4.28
CA ALA A 45 -0.53 12.47 3.14
C ALA A 45 -1.62 12.22 2.10
N ALA A 46 -1.90 10.94 1.79
CA ALA A 46 -2.95 10.56 0.86
C ALA A 46 -4.34 11.04 1.33
N ILE A 47 -4.67 10.86 2.61
CA ILE A 47 -5.92 11.38 3.20
C ILE A 47 -5.99 12.90 3.04
N ALA A 48 -4.95 13.63 3.42
CA ALA A 48 -4.93 15.10 3.34
C ALA A 48 -5.13 15.57 1.89
N ILE A 49 -4.42 14.98 0.95
CA ILE A 49 -4.53 15.28 -0.48
C ILE A 49 -5.93 14.95 -1.01
N THR A 50 -6.52 13.81 -0.61
CA THR A 50 -7.89 13.46 -0.98
C THR A 50 -8.90 14.45 -0.43
N LEU A 51 -8.79 14.86 0.84
CA LEU A 51 -9.68 15.84 1.46
C LEU A 51 -9.60 17.20 0.75
N ILE A 52 -8.41 17.62 0.32
CA ILE A 52 -8.22 18.85 -0.46
C ILE A 52 -8.77 18.68 -1.88
N GLY A 53 -8.57 17.53 -2.51
CA GLY A 53 -8.90 17.30 -3.92
C GLY A 53 -10.37 17.03 -4.20
N LEU A 54 -11.08 16.37 -3.28
CA LEU A 54 -12.48 15.97 -3.48
C LEU A 54 -13.43 17.15 -3.74
N PRO A 55 -13.36 18.29 -3.02
CA PRO A 55 -14.21 19.46 -3.28
C PRO A 55 -14.08 20.03 -4.70
N PHE A 56 -12.95 19.81 -5.38
CA PHE A 56 -12.74 20.24 -6.77
C PHE A 56 -13.23 19.23 -7.81
N SER A 57 -13.73 18.07 -7.38
CA SER A 57 -14.24 17.02 -8.26
C SER A 57 -15.68 17.30 -8.67
N LYS A 58 -16.08 16.85 -9.86
CA LYS A 58 -17.42 17.13 -10.42
C LYS A 58 -18.32 15.90 -10.33
N ILE A 59 -19.52 16.08 -9.78
CA ILE A 59 -20.55 15.04 -9.78
C ILE A 59 -21.36 15.18 -11.06
N ILE A 60 -21.48 14.09 -11.82
CA ILE A 60 -22.17 14.03 -13.10
C ILE A 60 -23.22 12.92 -13.04
N ILE A 61 -24.41 13.19 -13.53
CA ILE A 61 -25.48 12.20 -13.68
C ILE A 61 -25.49 11.77 -15.15
N GLY A 62 -25.16 10.50 -15.41
CA GLY A 62 -25.07 9.94 -16.76
C GLY A 62 -23.75 9.24 -17.05
N PRO A 63 -23.59 8.68 -18.28
CA PRO A 63 -22.42 7.90 -18.64
C PRO A 63 -21.17 8.79 -18.73
N VAL A 64 -20.20 8.56 -17.85
CA VAL A 64 -18.90 9.22 -17.91
C VAL A 64 -17.96 8.40 -18.80
N ARG A 65 -17.42 9.04 -19.84
CA ARG A 65 -16.32 8.47 -20.63
C ARG A 65 -15.02 8.70 -19.88
N GLY A 66 -14.40 7.62 -19.42
CA GLY A 66 -13.14 7.70 -18.68
C GLY A 66 -12.67 6.36 -18.17
N VAL A 67 -11.55 6.40 -17.47
CA VAL A 67 -10.94 5.24 -16.83
C VAL A 67 -11.58 5.05 -15.45
N ALA A 68 -12.31 3.95 -15.26
CA ALA A 68 -12.88 3.61 -13.96
C ALA A 68 -11.77 3.14 -13.02
N LEU A 69 -11.60 3.85 -11.90
CA LEU A 69 -10.62 3.51 -10.88
C LEU A 69 -11.14 2.38 -9.98
N PRO A 70 -10.25 1.48 -9.54
CA PRO A 70 -10.52 0.55 -8.46
C PRO A 70 -11.11 1.24 -7.23
N TYR A 71 -12.14 0.64 -6.68
CA TYR A 71 -12.73 1.11 -5.44
C TYR A 71 -11.83 0.74 -4.25
N ILE A 72 -11.33 1.76 -3.55
CA ILE A 72 -10.57 1.60 -2.32
C ILE A 72 -11.49 2.00 -1.17
N MET A 73 -11.70 1.12 -0.18
CA MET A 73 -12.64 1.38 0.93
C MET A 73 -12.34 2.70 1.65
N ALA A 74 -11.08 2.95 2.04
CA ALA A 74 -10.67 4.21 2.65
C ALA A 74 -11.05 5.43 1.80
N TYR A 75 -10.81 5.37 0.50
CA TYR A 75 -11.13 6.44 -0.44
C TYR A 75 -12.63 6.65 -0.59
N GLY A 76 -13.39 5.55 -0.65
CA GLY A 76 -14.85 5.57 -0.73
C GLY A 76 -15.50 6.18 0.52
N LEU A 77 -14.94 5.94 1.71
CA LEU A 77 -15.38 6.60 2.94
C LEU A 77 -15.15 8.11 2.89
N LEU A 78 -13.99 8.55 2.37
CA LEU A 78 -13.72 9.99 2.20
C LEU A 78 -14.65 10.63 1.16
N ILE A 79 -14.95 9.95 0.05
CA ILE A 79 -15.94 10.42 -0.93
C ILE A 79 -17.30 10.61 -0.25
N ARG A 80 -17.76 9.62 0.53
CA ARG A 80 -19.05 9.71 1.23
C ARG A 80 -19.06 10.87 2.23
N LEU A 81 -17.98 11.04 2.98
CA LEU A 81 -17.84 12.08 3.99
C LEU A 81 -17.79 13.50 3.39
N VAL A 82 -17.12 13.69 2.26
CA VAL A 82 -16.91 15.03 1.67
C VAL A 82 -17.98 15.41 0.64
N LEU A 83 -18.33 14.48 -0.26
CA LEU A 83 -19.18 14.77 -1.42
C LEU A 83 -20.62 14.27 -1.25
N SER A 84 -20.85 13.24 -0.42
CA SER A 84 -22.17 12.61 -0.24
C SER A 84 -22.95 12.44 -1.56
N PRO A 85 -22.37 11.77 -2.57
CA PRO A 85 -22.93 11.73 -3.92
C PRO A 85 -24.28 11.01 -3.96
N PRO A 86 -25.28 11.51 -4.71
CA PRO A 86 -26.55 10.82 -4.90
C PRO A 86 -26.38 9.43 -5.54
N PRO A 87 -27.26 8.45 -5.26
CA PRO A 87 -27.23 7.15 -5.93
C PRO A 87 -27.29 7.30 -7.45
N GLY A 88 -26.46 6.53 -8.17
CA GLY A 88 -26.40 6.55 -9.63
C GLY A 88 -25.60 7.72 -10.23
N SER A 89 -25.01 8.58 -9.40
CA SER A 89 -24.07 9.61 -9.87
C SER A 89 -22.67 9.05 -10.09
N SER A 90 -21.95 9.64 -11.04
CA SER A 90 -20.54 9.36 -11.31
C SER A 90 -19.71 10.58 -10.92
N ILE A 91 -18.50 10.34 -10.40
CA ILE A 91 -17.60 11.42 -9.97
C ILE A 91 -16.44 11.53 -10.96
N LEU A 92 -16.32 12.68 -11.60
CA LEU A 92 -15.14 13.05 -12.35
C LEU A 92 -14.11 13.64 -11.38
N LEU A 93 -13.08 12.85 -11.06
CA LEU A 93 -12.07 13.22 -10.08
C LEU A 93 -11.18 14.36 -10.58
N HIS A 94 -10.95 15.34 -9.70
CA HIS A 94 -9.90 16.33 -9.90
C HIS A 94 -8.51 15.65 -9.83
N PRO A 95 -7.48 16.11 -10.56
CA PRO A 95 -6.14 15.53 -10.52
C PRO A 95 -5.54 15.41 -9.11
N VAL A 96 -5.87 16.36 -8.23
CA VAL A 96 -5.47 16.32 -6.81
C VAL A 96 -6.15 15.16 -6.07
N ALA A 97 -7.45 14.92 -6.31
CA ALA A 97 -8.17 13.79 -5.71
C ALA A 97 -7.62 12.44 -6.22
N PHE A 98 -7.25 12.38 -7.50
CA PHE A 98 -6.60 11.23 -8.13
C PHE A 98 -5.22 10.94 -7.53
N ALA A 99 -4.42 11.97 -7.23
CA ALA A 99 -3.15 11.82 -6.55
C ALA A 99 -3.32 11.20 -5.15
N GLY A 100 -4.36 11.60 -4.40
CA GLY A 100 -4.69 10.99 -3.11
C GLY A 100 -5.08 9.51 -3.24
N TRP A 101 -5.89 9.15 -4.25
CA TRP A 101 -6.21 7.74 -4.55
C TRP A 101 -4.93 6.93 -4.85
N THR A 102 -4.02 7.51 -5.63
CA THR A 102 -2.72 6.89 -5.96
C THR A 102 -1.86 6.73 -4.71
N GLY A 103 -1.86 7.69 -3.79
CA GLY A 103 -1.15 7.57 -2.50
C GLY A 103 -1.66 6.41 -1.65
N MET A 104 -2.97 6.20 -1.58
CA MET A 104 -3.57 5.06 -0.88
C MET A 104 -3.22 3.73 -1.55
N LEU A 105 -3.18 3.70 -2.88
CA LEU A 105 -2.74 2.56 -3.66
C LEU A 105 -1.29 2.18 -3.36
N VAL A 106 -0.36 3.15 -3.43
CA VAL A 106 1.07 2.92 -3.15
C VAL A 106 1.25 2.44 -1.70
N THR A 107 0.53 3.04 -0.75
CA THR A 107 0.53 2.61 0.65
C THR A 107 0.12 1.14 0.79
N MET A 108 -0.98 0.73 0.15
CA MET A 108 -1.45 -0.65 0.18
C MET A 108 -0.38 -1.62 -0.35
N LEU A 109 0.22 -1.29 -1.50
CA LEU A 109 1.20 -2.15 -2.14
C LEU A 109 2.48 -2.26 -1.33
N ASN A 110 2.92 -1.17 -0.70
CA ASN A 110 4.06 -1.19 0.22
C ASN A 110 3.79 -2.02 1.48
N LEU A 111 2.54 -2.15 1.92
CA LEU A 111 2.16 -2.96 3.09
C LEU A 111 2.04 -4.46 2.80
N ILE A 112 2.19 -4.90 1.55
CA ILE A 112 2.25 -6.33 1.24
C ILE A 112 3.48 -6.94 1.96
N PRO A 113 3.32 -8.07 2.68
CA PRO A 113 4.38 -8.67 3.48
C PRO A 113 5.42 -9.43 2.64
N ALA A 114 5.98 -8.79 1.61
CA ALA A 114 6.84 -9.41 0.60
C ALA A 114 8.14 -8.65 0.37
N GLY A 115 9.25 -9.40 0.30
CA GLY A 115 10.55 -8.89 -0.12
C GLY A 115 11.07 -7.69 0.69
N SER A 116 11.53 -6.67 -0.04
CA SER A 116 12.02 -5.39 0.50
C SER A 116 10.93 -4.31 0.59
N LEU A 117 9.65 -4.67 0.48
CA LEU A 117 8.55 -3.74 0.74
C LEU A 117 8.49 -3.45 2.24
N ASP A 118 7.88 -2.31 2.60
CA ASP A 118 7.70 -1.89 3.99
C ASP A 118 6.97 -2.95 4.85
N GLY A 119 5.94 -3.58 4.28
CA GLY A 119 5.23 -4.72 4.86
C GLY A 119 6.14 -5.94 5.03
N GLY A 120 7.14 -6.12 4.17
CA GLY A 120 8.18 -7.13 4.30
C GLY A 120 9.04 -6.91 5.54
N HIS A 121 9.43 -5.67 5.85
CA HIS A 121 10.12 -5.28 7.08
C HIS A 121 9.26 -5.57 8.32
N ILE A 122 8.00 -5.12 8.32
CA ILE A 122 7.03 -5.35 9.41
C ILE A 122 6.85 -6.86 9.65
N ALA A 123 6.61 -7.62 8.58
CA ALA A 123 6.42 -9.06 8.66
C ALA A 123 7.66 -9.77 9.21
N ARG A 124 8.89 -9.33 8.87
CA ARG A 124 10.11 -9.96 9.41
C ARG A 124 10.36 -9.72 10.89
N CYS A 125 9.77 -8.66 11.47
CA CYS A 125 9.84 -8.40 12.90
C CYS A 125 8.99 -9.40 13.71
N VAL A 126 7.88 -9.85 13.11
CA VAL A 126 6.93 -10.75 13.77
C VAL A 126 7.26 -12.21 13.47
N LEU A 127 7.68 -12.48 12.23
CA LEU A 127 7.80 -13.82 11.68
C LEU A 127 9.27 -14.21 11.49
N ARG A 128 9.57 -15.48 11.78
CA ARG A 128 10.84 -16.11 11.41
C ARG A 128 10.94 -16.25 9.87
N ALA A 129 12.17 -16.33 9.36
CA ALA A 129 12.48 -16.32 7.92
C ALA A 129 11.59 -17.26 7.06
N ASN A 130 11.38 -18.51 7.49
CA ASN A 130 10.58 -19.48 6.71
C ASN A 130 9.09 -19.11 6.65
N LYS A 131 8.53 -18.62 7.77
CA LYS A 131 7.13 -18.18 7.84
C LYS A 131 6.90 -16.87 7.08
N HIS A 132 7.89 -15.97 7.11
CA HIS A 132 7.88 -14.73 6.34
C HIS A 132 7.76 -15.00 4.84
N LYS A 133 8.58 -15.92 4.31
CA LYS A 133 8.51 -16.29 2.89
C LYS A 133 7.13 -16.84 2.51
N ALA A 134 6.60 -17.78 3.30
CA ALA A 134 5.29 -18.37 3.04
C ALA A 134 4.17 -17.32 3.06
N ILE A 135 4.15 -16.45 4.09
CA ILE A 135 3.14 -15.40 4.23
C ILE A 135 3.25 -14.37 3.11
N GLY A 136 4.45 -13.97 2.71
CA GLY A 136 4.66 -13.07 1.58
C GLY A 136 4.13 -13.64 0.27
N VAL A 137 4.40 -14.92 -0.01
CA VAL A 137 3.89 -15.59 -1.22
C VAL A 137 2.36 -15.66 -1.20
N ILE A 138 1.77 -16.10 -0.07
CA ILE A 138 0.32 -16.20 0.08
C ILE A 138 -0.35 -14.84 -0.08
N ALA A 139 0.17 -13.80 0.59
CA ALA A 139 -0.39 -12.46 0.52
C ALA A 139 -0.28 -11.87 -0.90
N SER A 140 0.87 -11.98 -1.55
CA SER A 140 1.06 -11.50 -2.92
C SER A 140 0.16 -12.24 -3.91
N LEU A 141 -0.01 -13.55 -3.76
CA LEU A 141 -0.93 -14.34 -4.59
C LEU A 141 -2.39 -13.95 -4.34
N ALA A 142 -2.78 -13.73 -3.07
CA ALA A 142 -4.11 -13.26 -2.73
C ALA A 142 -4.41 -11.88 -3.35
N VAL A 143 -3.46 -10.94 -3.28
CA VAL A 143 -3.59 -9.62 -3.93
C VAL A 143 -3.67 -9.76 -5.45
N LEU A 144 -2.90 -10.67 -6.05
CA LEU A 144 -2.93 -10.91 -7.50
C LEU A 144 -4.29 -11.46 -7.95
N VAL A 145 -4.82 -12.46 -7.24
CA VAL A 145 -6.15 -13.03 -7.49
C VAL A 145 -7.21 -11.94 -7.33
N LEU A 146 -7.20 -11.23 -6.20
CA LEU A 146 -8.13 -10.13 -5.94
C LEU A 146 -8.06 -9.07 -7.05
N SER A 147 -6.86 -8.75 -7.50
CA SER A 147 -6.65 -7.80 -8.59
C SER A 147 -7.31 -8.25 -9.89
N ILE A 148 -7.16 -9.52 -10.27
CA ILE A 148 -7.68 -10.02 -11.55
C ILE A 148 -9.20 -10.06 -11.53
N PHE A 149 -9.79 -10.55 -10.43
CA PHE A 149 -11.24 -10.78 -10.35
C PHE A 149 -12.05 -9.54 -9.96
N PHE A 150 -11.55 -8.69 -9.06
CA PHE A 150 -12.32 -7.57 -8.50
C PHE A 150 -11.87 -6.21 -9.04
N TYR A 151 -10.58 -6.10 -9.39
CA TYR A 151 -9.99 -4.83 -9.82
C TYR A 151 -9.53 -4.85 -11.27
N ARG A 152 -10.09 -5.71 -12.15
CA ARG A 152 -9.79 -5.74 -13.60
C ARG A 152 -8.30 -5.77 -13.94
N GLY A 153 -7.47 -6.35 -13.08
CA GLY A 153 -6.02 -6.43 -13.25
C GLY A 153 -5.22 -5.17 -12.87
N TRP A 154 -5.84 -4.12 -12.32
CA TRP A 154 -5.16 -2.86 -11.98
C TRP A 154 -3.92 -3.03 -11.09
N TYR A 155 -3.94 -3.99 -10.18
CA TYR A 155 -2.85 -4.24 -9.23
C TYR A 155 -1.98 -5.44 -9.64
N ALA A 156 -2.27 -6.10 -10.77
CA ALA A 156 -1.68 -7.38 -11.12
C ALA A 156 -0.17 -7.27 -11.37
N VAL A 157 0.30 -6.20 -11.99
CA VAL A 157 1.73 -5.96 -12.24
C VAL A 157 2.49 -5.82 -10.91
N MET A 158 1.97 -5.01 -9.98
CA MET A 158 2.62 -4.77 -8.70
C MET A 158 2.48 -5.96 -7.75
N ALA A 159 1.36 -6.69 -7.77
CA ALA A 159 1.19 -7.95 -7.05
C ALA A 159 2.12 -9.05 -7.61
N GLY A 160 2.32 -9.08 -8.93
CA GLY A 160 3.28 -9.97 -9.59
C GLY A 160 4.72 -9.66 -9.20
N LEU A 161 5.09 -8.37 -9.14
CA LEU A 161 6.39 -7.94 -8.62
C LEU A 161 6.55 -8.32 -7.14
N ALA A 162 5.53 -8.08 -6.31
CA ALA A 162 5.55 -8.49 -4.91
C ALA A 162 5.66 -10.01 -4.75
N LEU A 163 5.03 -10.80 -5.63
CA LEU A 163 5.16 -12.25 -5.65
C LEU A 163 6.58 -12.68 -6.04
N LEU A 164 7.16 -12.07 -7.07
CA LEU A 164 8.55 -12.30 -7.48
C LEU A 164 9.50 -11.99 -6.31
N MET A 165 9.31 -10.84 -5.66
CA MET A 165 10.09 -10.45 -4.49
C MET A 165 9.90 -11.44 -3.33
N ALA A 166 8.68 -11.91 -3.06
CA ALA A 166 8.45 -12.93 -2.02
C ALA A 166 9.15 -14.27 -2.33
N LEU A 167 9.26 -14.65 -3.61
CA LEU A 167 9.88 -15.91 -4.02
C LEU A 167 11.41 -15.87 -3.98
N PHE A 168 11.99 -14.76 -4.47
CA PHE A 168 13.43 -14.65 -4.75
C PHE A 168 14.20 -13.80 -3.73
N TYR A 169 13.56 -12.83 -3.07
CA TYR A 169 14.25 -11.96 -2.11
C TYR A 169 14.30 -12.59 -0.73
N LYS A 170 15.52 -12.82 -0.21
CA LYS A 170 15.73 -13.21 1.19
C LYS A 170 15.96 -11.96 2.03
N HIS A 171 14.98 -11.65 2.87
CA HIS A 171 15.09 -10.49 3.75
C HIS A 171 16.17 -10.73 4.83
N PRO A 172 17.18 -9.84 4.95
CA PRO A 172 18.33 -10.04 5.84
C PRO A 172 18.00 -10.06 7.34
N GLY A 173 16.78 -9.70 7.76
CA GLY A 173 16.39 -9.56 9.15
C GLY A 173 17.12 -8.43 9.90
N PRO A 174 16.82 -8.24 11.19
CA PRO A 174 17.60 -7.38 12.09
C PRO A 174 18.87 -8.08 12.58
N LEU A 175 19.83 -7.31 13.11
CA LEU A 175 21.06 -7.83 13.72
C LEU A 175 20.74 -8.70 14.96
N ASP A 176 19.84 -8.24 15.82
CA ASP A 176 19.25 -9.03 16.90
C ASP A 176 17.91 -9.65 16.46
N ASP A 177 17.95 -10.91 16.01
CA ASP A 177 16.76 -11.72 15.66
C ASP A 177 16.31 -12.67 16.81
N VAL A 178 16.96 -12.58 17.98
CA VAL A 178 16.63 -13.41 19.16
C VAL A 178 15.61 -12.70 20.04
N SER A 179 15.82 -11.41 20.31
CA SER A 179 14.89 -10.60 21.10
C SER A 179 13.55 -10.47 20.40
N SER A 180 12.45 -10.63 21.14
CA SER A 180 11.11 -10.47 20.60
C SER A 180 10.71 -9.00 20.48
N LEU A 181 9.80 -8.69 19.55
CA LEU A 181 9.20 -7.36 19.41
C LEU A 181 8.56 -6.89 20.74
N SER A 182 8.81 -5.64 21.12
CA SER A 182 8.24 -5.05 22.34
C SER A 182 6.71 -5.11 22.36
N ARG A 183 6.12 -5.18 23.56
CA ARG A 183 4.67 -5.23 23.74
C ARG A 183 3.95 -4.03 23.12
N SER A 184 4.53 -2.83 23.19
CA SER A 184 3.96 -1.63 22.57
C SER A 184 3.91 -1.74 21.04
N ARG A 185 5.00 -2.19 20.42
CA ARG A 185 5.08 -2.43 18.96
C ARG A 185 4.16 -3.56 18.50
N LYS A 186 3.94 -4.59 19.33
CA LYS A 186 2.97 -5.64 19.03
C LYS A 186 1.54 -5.11 18.92
N VAL A 187 1.16 -4.15 19.77
CA VAL A 187 -0.15 -3.48 19.65
C VAL A 187 -0.17 -2.57 18.43
N LEU A 188 0.93 -1.85 18.16
CA LEU A 188 1.05 -0.98 16.99
C LEU A 188 0.98 -1.72 15.65
N LEU A 189 1.22 -3.04 15.58
CA LEU A 189 1.01 -3.85 14.37
C LEU A 189 -0.42 -3.80 13.84
N LEU A 190 -1.40 -3.52 14.71
CA LEU A 190 -2.80 -3.40 14.31
C LEU A 190 -2.99 -2.24 13.33
N LEU A 191 -2.24 -1.16 13.50
CA LEU A 191 -2.37 0.05 12.68
C LEU A 191 -2.03 -0.19 11.18
N PRO A 192 -0.84 -0.70 10.79
CA PRO A 192 -0.54 -1.00 9.40
C PRO A 192 -1.45 -2.12 8.84
N ALA A 193 -1.88 -3.07 9.68
CA ALA A 193 -2.82 -4.10 9.25
C ALA A 193 -4.20 -3.52 8.90
N ILE A 194 -4.71 -2.60 9.73
CA ILE A 194 -5.97 -1.88 9.46
C ILE A 194 -5.83 -1.03 8.20
N ILE A 195 -4.74 -0.25 8.06
CA ILE A 195 -4.50 0.56 6.85
C ILE A 195 -4.49 -0.33 5.60
N PHE A 196 -3.78 -1.45 5.64
CA PHE A 196 -3.74 -2.41 4.54
C PHE A 196 -5.13 -2.94 4.17
N LEU A 197 -5.90 -3.38 5.17
CA LEU A 197 -7.28 -3.86 4.97
C LEU A 197 -8.20 -2.77 4.42
N MET A 198 -8.09 -1.55 4.93
CA MET A 198 -8.85 -0.41 4.43
C MET A 198 -8.53 -0.03 2.99
N CYS A 199 -7.34 -0.36 2.51
CA CYS A 199 -6.97 -0.05 1.14
C CYS A 199 -7.20 -1.21 0.15
N ILE A 200 -7.16 -2.47 0.62
CA ILE A 200 -7.22 -3.66 -0.26
C ILE A 200 -8.63 -4.20 -0.48
N LEU A 201 -9.54 -4.06 0.50
CA LEU A 201 -10.84 -4.72 0.43
C LEU A 201 -11.75 -4.04 -0.61
N PRO A 202 -12.26 -4.81 -1.61
CA PRO A 202 -13.33 -4.33 -2.46
C PRO A 202 -14.62 -4.39 -1.63
N LEU A 203 -15.28 -3.24 -1.46
CA LEU A 203 -16.66 -3.19 -0.94
C LEU A 203 -17.64 -3.17 -2.10
#